data_AF-A0A5C2HFU3-F1
#
_entry.id   AF-A0A5C2HFU3-F1
#
_cell.length_a   1.000
_cell.length_b   1.000
_cell.length_c   1.000
_cell.angle_alpha   90.00
_cell.angle_beta   90.00
_cell.angle_gamma   90.00
#
_symmetry.space_group_name_H-M   'P 1'
#
loop_
_entity.id
_entity.type
_entity.pdbx_description
1 polymer ?
#
loop_
_entity_poly.entity_id
_entity_poly.type
_entity_poly.pdbx_seq_one_letter_code
_entity_poly.pdbx_strand_id
1 'polypeptide(L)'
;MRHIDRNIMKILRPFLKQNSALSIENGSKHNKLRHRLTGDWLLLAGSVSDHRAMKNFQADLKRFVTTGEGFIYRQTGTLPLQSA
;
A
#
# COMPACT_ATOMS: atom_id res chain seq x y z
N MET A 1 11.34 6.59 10.11
CA MET A 1 10.34 6.56 9.03
C MET A 1 10.71 7.62 8.01
N ARG A 2 10.82 7.28 6.71
CA ARG A 2 10.86 8.33 5.68
C ARG A 2 9.54 9.10 5.71
N HIS A 3 9.57 10.41 5.48
CA HIS A 3 8.38 11.24 5.53
C HIS A 3 7.33 10.71 4.54
N ILE A 4 6.17 10.28 5.05
CA ILE A 4 4.99 10.00 4.24
C ILE A 4 4.26 11.32 4.09
N ASP A 5 3.90 11.67 2.85
CA ASP A 5 3.11 12.87 2.59
C ASP A 5 1.84 12.91 3.45
N ARG A 6 1.51 14.08 3.99
CA ARG A 6 0.37 14.24 4.91
C ARG A 6 -0.96 13.87 4.26
N ASN A 7 -1.12 14.10 2.96
CA ASN A 7 -2.35 13.75 2.24
C ASN A 7 -2.47 12.24 2.03
N ILE A 8 -1.37 11.58 1.70
CA ILE A 8 -1.30 10.11 1.64
C ILE A 8 -1.66 9.52 3.01
N MET A 9 -1.11 10.05 4.09
CA MET A 9 -1.41 9.56 5.44
C MET A 9 -2.87 9.79 5.86
N LYS A 10 -3.49 10.92 5.46
CA LYS A 10 -4.92 11.17 5.67
C LYS A 10 -5.79 10.10 4.98
N ILE A 11 -5.42 9.70 3.77
CA ILE A 11 -6.14 8.66 3.01
C ILE A 11 -5.93 7.27 3.63
N LEU A 12 -4.70 6.94 4.06
CA LEU A 12 -4.37 5.62 4.60
C LEU A 12 -4.98 5.35 5.98
N ARG A 13 -5.07 6.37 6.84
CA ARG A 13 -5.48 6.24 8.25
C ARG A 13 -6.79 5.47 8.45
N PRO A 14 -7.89 5.76 7.73
CA PRO A 14 -9.14 4.99 7.84
C PRO A 14 -8.95 3.50 7.55
N PHE A 15 -8.24 3.16 6.47
CA PHE A 15 -8.01 1.77 6.08
C PHE A 15 -7.14 1.02 7.09
N LEU A 16 -6.08 1.66 7.60
CA LEU A 16 -5.23 1.08 8.65
C LEU A 16 -5.99 0.83 9.96
N LYS A 17 -6.97 1.68 10.28
CA LYS A 17 -7.81 1.48 11.47
C LYS A 17 -8.83 0.36 11.29
N GLN A 18 -9.37 0.21 10.08
CA GLN A 18 -10.44 -0.76 9.79
C GLN A 18 -9.90 -2.15 9.42
N ASN A 19 -8.66 -2.24 8.93
CA ASN A 19 -8.08 -3.49 8.45
C ASN A 19 -6.76 -3.78 9.16
N SER A 20 -6.81 -4.70 10.13
CA SER A 20 -5.65 -5.15 10.93
C SER A 20 -4.63 -5.96 10.12
N ALA A 21 -4.99 -6.43 8.91
CA ALA A 21 -4.04 -7.05 7.99
C ALA A 21 -3.12 -6.02 7.33
N LEU A 22 -3.42 -4.73 7.40
CA LEU A 22 -2.58 -3.70 6.80
C LEU A 22 -1.54 -3.17 7.79
N SER A 23 -0.33 -2.97 7.29
CA SER A 23 0.73 -2.32 8.06
C SER A 23 1.65 -1.49 7.18
N ILE A 24 2.18 -0.40 7.72
CA ILE A 24 3.19 0.39 7.02
C ILE A 24 4.55 -0.22 7.33
N GLU A 25 5.30 -0.55 6.28
CA GLU A 25 6.67 -1.05 6.35
C GLU A 25 7.62 0.02 5.80
N ASN A 26 8.70 0.29 6.54
CA ASN A 26 9.74 1.22 6.11
C ASN A 26 10.67 0.49 5.11
N GLY A 27 10.61 0.84 3.83
CA GLY A 27 11.58 0.37 2.85
C GLY A 27 12.81 1.26 2.76
N SER A 28 13.89 0.71 2.20
CA SER A 28 15.17 1.41 2.00
C SER A 28 15.04 2.64 1.10
N LYS A 29 14.14 2.62 0.10
CA LYS A 29 13.87 3.74 -0.82
C LYS A 29 12.51 4.40 -0.61
N HIS A 30 11.47 3.61 -0.36
CA HIS A 30 10.10 4.08 -0.21
C HIS A 30 9.41 3.34 0.93
N ASN A 31 8.46 4.00 1.59
CA ASN A 31 7.55 3.31 2.50
C ASN A 31 6.61 2.42 1.68
N LYS A 32 6.20 1.31 2.27
CA LYS A 32 5.29 0.34 1.66
C LYS A 32 4.09 0.14 2.57
N LEU A 33 2.93 -0.11 1.97
CA LEU A 33 1.78 -0.63 2.68
C LEU A 33 1.75 -2.13 2.45
N ARG A 34 2.00 -2.92 3.49
CA ARG A 34 2.06 -4.38 3.48
C ARG A 34 0.69 -4.95 3.86
N HIS A 35 0.24 -5.95 3.12
CA HIS A 35 -0.91 -6.78 3.48
C HIS A 35 -0.38 -8.08 4.10
N ARG A 36 -0.53 -8.19 5.42
CA ARG A 36 0.05 -9.27 6.23
C ARG A 36 -0.47 -10.65 5.84
N LEU A 37 -1.73 -10.75 5.43
CA LEU A 37 -2.34 -12.04 5.07
C LEU A 37 -1.93 -12.53 3.67
N THR A 38 -1.56 -11.65 2.75
CA THR A 38 -1.20 -12.05 1.38
C THR A 38 0.29 -11.93 1.10
N GLY A 39 1.04 -11.30 2.01
CA GLY A 39 2.43 -10.99 1.79
C GLY A 39 2.66 -10.06 0.60
N ASP A 40 1.63 -9.39 0.06
CA ASP A 40 1.79 -8.41 -1.00
C ASP A 40 1.93 -6.99 -0.41
N TRP A 41 2.32 -6.03 -1.23
CA TRP A 41 2.55 -4.65 -0.82
C TRP A 41 2.17 -3.64 -1.89
N LEU A 42 1.79 -2.45 -1.46
CA LEU A 42 1.58 -1.26 -2.30
C LEU A 42 2.66 -0.22 -2.00
N LEU A 43 3.19 0.44 -3.03
CA LEU A 43 4.16 1.52 -2.84
C LEU A 43 3.47 2.77 -2.27
N LEU A 44 4.05 3.38 -1.24
CA LEU A 44 3.61 4.71 -0.78
C LEU A 44 4.49 5.78 -1.42
N ALA A 45 3.90 6.58 -2.31
CA ALA A 45 4.60 7.70 -2.93
C ALA A 45 5.05 8.72 -1.87
N GLY A 46 6.30 9.15 -1.94
CA GLY A 46 6.88 10.14 -1.02
C GLY A 46 6.48 11.58 -1.34
N SER A 47 6.12 11.87 -2.59
CA SER A 47 5.58 13.17 -3.02
C SER A 47 4.48 12.96 -4.05
N VAL A 48 3.38 13.69 -3.90
CA VAL A 48 2.26 13.69 -4.83
C VAL A 48 2.27 15.03 -5.57
N SER A 49 3.02 15.09 -6.66
CA SER A 49 3.11 16.28 -7.51
C SER A 49 2.00 16.34 -8.58
N ASP A 50 1.17 15.29 -8.70
CA ASP A 50 0.14 15.16 -9.74
C ASP A 50 -1.19 14.61 -9.18
N HIS A 51 -2.30 15.27 -9.52
CA HIS A 51 -3.68 14.84 -9.20
C HIS A 51 -4.02 13.45 -9.79
N ARG A 52 -3.50 13.12 -10.97
CA ARG A 52 -3.70 11.80 -11.60
C ARG A 52 -3.01 10.70 -10.80
N ALA A 53 -1.81 10.96 -10.29
CA ALA A 53 -1.07 10.03 -9.44
C ALA A 53 -1.84 9.74 -8.14
N MET A 54 -2.51 10.74 -7.55
CA MET A 54 -3.32 10.55 -6.36
C MET A 54 -4.58 9.70 -6.63
N LYS A 55 -5.30 9.94 -7.73
CA LYS A 55 -6.48 9.14 -8.09
C LYS A 55 -6.13 7.67 -8.33
N ASN A 56 -5.02 7.42 -9.04
CA ASN A 56 -4.53 6.06 -9.28
C ASN A 56 -4.12 5.39 -7.98
N PHE A 57 -3.42 6.11 -7.09
CA PHE A 57 -3.06 5.59 -5.78
C PHE A 57 -4.30 5.21 -4.94
N GLN A 58 -5.35 6.03 -4.94
CA GLN A 58 -6.59 5.73 -4.23
C GLN A 58 -7.30 4.48 -4.79
N ALA A 59 -7.37 4.35 -6.12
CA ALA A 59 -7.94 3.18 -6.77
C ALA A 59 -7.16 1.91 -6.42
N ASP A 60 -5.83 1.99 -6.49
CA ASP A 60 -4.92 0.89 -6.15
C ASP A 60 -5.03 0.51 -4.68
N LEU A 61 -5.11 1.49 -3.79
CA LEU A 61 -5.31 1.28 -2.36
C LEU A 61 -6.64 0.58 -2.08
N LYS A 62 -7.74 1.04 -2.70
CA LYS A 62 -9.06 0.42 -2.51
C LYS A 62 -9.02 -1.05 -2.93
N ARG A 63 -8.46 -1.34 -4.10
CA ARG A 63 -8.28 -2.71 -4.57
C ARG A 63 -7.41 -3.52 -3.59
N PHE A 64 -6.27 -2.97 -3.18
CA PHE A 64 -5.34 -3.61 -2.25
C PHE A 64 -5.96 -3.97 -0.91
N VAL A 65 -6.81 -3.10 -0.36
CA VAL A 65 -7.51 -3.35 0.91
C VAL A 65 -8.56 -4.46 0.76
N THR A 66 -9.21 -4.54 -0.39
CA THR A 66 -10.29 -5.51 -0.65
C THR A 66 -9.77 -6.89 -1.00
N THR A 67 -8.76 -6.99 -1.86
CA THR A 67 -8.28 -8.27 -2.40
C THR A 67 -6.94 -8.72 -1.82
N GLY A 68 -6.21 -7.80 -1.18
CA GLY A 68 -4.83 -8.04 -0.79
C GLY A 68 -3.84 -8.07 -1.97
N GLU A 69 -4.28 -7.70 -3.18
CA GLU A 69 -3.46 -7.70 -4.40
C GLU A 69 -2.74 -6.37 -4.61
N GLY A 70 -1.44 -6.40 -4.44
CA GLY A 70 -0.54 -5.27 -4.53
C GLY A 70 0.35 -5.34 -5.76
N PHE A 71 1.61 -5.04 -5.52
CA PHE A 71 2.65 -4.93 -6.52
C PHE A 71 3.17 -6.30 -6.96
N ILE A 72 3.38 -7.24 -6.04
CA ILE A 72 3.91 -8.57 -6.36
C ILE A 72 2.92 -9.29 -7.29
N TYR A 73 1.64 -9.32 -6.92
CA TYR A 73 0.61 -9.91 -7.76
C TYR A 73 0.56 -9.30 -9.17
N ARG A 74 0.68 -7.97 -9.28
CA ARG A 74 0.70 -7.29 -10.58
C ARG A 74 1.88 -7.68 -11.46
N GLN A 75 3.03 -8.00 -10.87
CA GLN A 75 4.22 -8.39 -11.61
C GLN A 75 4.22 -9.87 -11.99
N THR A 76 3.75 -10.75 -11.11
CA THR A 76 3.91 -12.20 -11.27
C THR A 76 2.62 -12.93 -11.60
N GLY A 77 1.46 -12.29 -11.44
CA GLY A 77 0.14 -12.93 -11.50
C GLY A 77 -0.17 -13.81 -10.28
N THR A 78 0.68 -13.80 -9.25
CA THR A 78 0.57 -14.69 -8.08
C THR A 78 0.85 -13.93 -6.79
N LEU A 79 0.06 -14.21 -5.74
CA LEU A 79 0.37 -13.70 -4.41
C LEU A 79 1.51 -14.55 -3.80
N PRO A 80 2.46 -13.93 -3.10
CA PRO A 80 3.50 -14.68 -2.42
C PRO A 80 2.88 -15.55 -1.32
N LEU A 81 3.34 -16.80 -1.23
CA LEU A 81 2.91 -17.72 -0.19
C LEU A 81 3.20 -17.12 1.18
N GLN A 82 2.18 -17.16 2.05
CA GLN A 82 2.23 -16.65 3.41
C GLN A 82 3.47 -17.20 4.12
N SER A 83 4.43 -16.32 4.40
CA SER A 83 5.49 -16.65 5.35
C SER A 83 4.88 -16.45 6.75
N ALA A 84 4.44 -17.56 7.34
CA ALA A 84 3.89 -17.63 8.69
C ALA A 84 4.90 -17.17 9.75
#